data_AF-A0A7C6X5U2-F1
#
_entry.id   AF-A0A7C6X5U2-F1
#
_cell.length_a   1.000
_cell.length_b   1.000
_cell.length_c   1.000
_cell.angle_alpha   90.00
_cell.angle_beta   90.00
_cell.angle_gamma   90.00
#
_symmetry.space_group_name_H-M   'P 1'
#
loop_
_entity.id
_entity.type
_entity.pdbx_description
1 polymer ?
#
loop_
_entity_poly.entity_id
_entity_poly.type
_entity_poly.pdbx_seq_one_letter_code
_entity_poly.pdbx_strand_id
1 'polypeptide(L)'
;MWRKGFFSTLLFLMLSACDSGEQVATPAVAQVPVVNTANTQQVTDLGLLAEQYKDQALQILDASELEEEGASVLSLTFSVPLQAEQNFAQKVHAVDSKSGKLDGAWELSDDLLELRLRHIPPKRKLII
;
A
#
# COMPACT_ATOMS: atom_id res chain seq x y z
N MET A 1 33.93 47.50 8.25
CA MET A 1 32.83 47.11 9.16
C MET A 1 33.13 45.71 9.67
N TRP A 2 33.46 45.57 10.96
CA TRP A 2 33.92 44.31 11.56
C TRP A 2 33.06 44.00 12.79
N ARG A 3 32.23 42.96 12.71
CA ARG A 3 31.56 42.25 13.83
C ARG A 3 31.33 40.81 13.33
N LYS A 4 32.14 39.81 13.70
CA LYS A 4 32.08 38.98 14.92
C LYS A 4 30.66 38.48 15.23
N GLY A 5 30.48 37.16 15.17
CA GLY A 5 29.26 36.48 15.60
C GLY A 5 29.25 34.98 15.26
N PHE A 6 30.24 34.24 15.77
CA PHE A 6 30.10 32.81 16.03
C PHE A 6 28.92 32.63 16.99
N PHE A 7 27.90 31.84 16.65
CA PHE A 7 27.18 30.99 17.61
C PHE A 7 26.45 29.89 16.84
N SER A 8 27.05 28.71 16.92
CA SER A 8 26.45 27.42 16.63
C SER A 8 25.18 27.24 17.46
N THR A 9 24.10 26.77 16.85
CA THR A 9 23.01 26.11 17.59
C THR A 9 22.48 24.96 16.74
N LEU A 10 23.16 23.82 16.89
CA LEU A 10 22.71 22.50 16.45
C LEU A 10 21.80 21.96 17.56
N LEU A 11 20.48 22.08 17.38
CA LEU A 11 19.50 21.51 18.32
C LEU A 11 19.26 20.03 17.97
N PHE A 12 20.09 19.15 18.53
CA PHE A 12 19.84 17.71 18.57
C PHE A 12 18.75 17.43 19.61
N LEU A 13 17.54 17.10 19.15
CA LEU A 13 16.51 16.51 20.01
C LEU A 13 16.89 15.05 20.28
N MET A 14 17.34 14.79 21.51
CA MET A 14 17.53 13.45 22.06
C MET A 14 16.16 12.78 22.22
N LEU A 15 15.85 11.81 21.36
CA LEU A 15 14.81 10.83 21.66
C LEU A 15 15.30 10.02 22.87
N SER A 16 14.70 10.27 24.03
CA SER A 16 14.78 9.36 25.17
C SER A 16 14.27 8.00 24.74
N ALA A 17 15.19 7.05 24.59
CA ALA A 17 14.90 5.64 24.74
C ALA A 17 14.35 5.45 26.15
N CYS A 18 13.04 5.28 26.26
CA CYS A 18 12.42 4.75 27.46
C CYS A 18 12.61 3.23 27.42
N ASP A 19 13.79 2.79 27.84
CA ASP A 19 14.09 1.41 28.19
C ASP A 19 13.55 1.18 29.62
N SER A 20 12.45 0.47 29.74
CA SER A 20 11.91 0.04 31.03
C SER A 20 11.00 -1.17 30.83
N GLY A 21 11.50 -2.34 31.22
CA GLY A 21 10.67 -3.52 31.36
C GLY A 21 11.42 -4.84 31.28
N GLU A 22 12.51 -5.01 32.03
CA GLU A 22 12.97 -6.36 32.36
C GLU A 22 11.97 -6.97 33.36
N GLN A 23 11.20 -7.95 32.91
CA GLN A 23 10.45 -8.82 33.80
C GLN A 23 10.60 -10.27 33.34
N VAL A 24 11.48 -10.98 34.05
CA VAL A 24 11.71 -12.42 33.93
C VAL A 24 10.58 -13.20 34.61
N ALA A 25 10.25 -14.35 34.00
CA ALA A 25 9.56 -15.54 34.52
C ALA A 25 8.06 -15.78 34.16
N THR A 26 7.88 -16.83 33.35
CA THR A 26 6.71 -17.70 33.04
C THR A 26 6.14 -18.43 34.28
N PRO A 27 5.04 -19.24 34.22
CA PRO A 27 3.89 -19.36 33.29
C PRO A 27 2.50 -19.40 34.02
N ALA A 28 1.42 -19.55 33.22
CA ALA A 28 0.07 -20.08 33.56
C ALA A 28 -1.15 -19.11 33.62
N VAL A 29 -1.94 -19.20 32.54
CA VAL A 29 -3.42 -19.18 32.41
C VAL A 29 -4.21 -18.10 33.17
N ALA A 30 -4.66 -17.09 32.42
CA ALA A 30 -6.03 -16.56 32.52
C ALA A 30 -6.41 -15.92 31.17
N GLN A 31 -7.44 -16.46 30.53
CA GLN A 31 -8.08 -15.87 29.36
C GLN A 31 -8.81 -14.59 29.78
N VAL A 32 -8.46 -13.47 29.16
CA VAL A 32 -9.23 -12.22 29.19
C VAL A 32 -9.55 -11.83 27.74
N PRO A 33 -10.76 -11.35 27.46
CA PRO A 33 -11.24 -11.16 26.10
C PRO A 33 -10.35 -10.11 25.44
N VAL A 34 -9.76 -10.47 24.31
CA VAL A 34 -9.10 -9.50 23.44
C VAL A 34 -10.24 -8.62 22.92
N VAL A 35 -10.36 -7.43 23.50
CA VAL A 35 -11.23 -6.38 22.99
C VAL A 35 -10.69 -6.06 21.61
N ASN A 36 -11.45 -6.49 20.59
CA ASN A 36 -11.25 -6.15 19.20
C ASN A 36 -10.90 -4.66 19.10
N THR A 37 -9.64 -4.36 18.79
CA THR A 37 -9.29 -3.05 18.25
C THR A 37 -9.67 -3.09 16.78
N ALA A 38 -10.98 -3.09 16.54
CA ALA A 38 -11.55 -2.71 15.28
C ALA A 38 -11.18 -1.25 15.06
N ASN A 39 -10.16 -1.03 14.23
CA ASN A 39 -10.23 0.08 13.31
C ASN A 39 -9.79 -0.36 11.91
N THR A 40 -10.42 -1.42 11.41
CA THR A 40 -10.66 -1.62 9.98
C THR A 40 -11.85 -0.76 9.53
N GLN A 41 -11.81 0.55 9.79
CA GLN A 41 -12.70 1.50 9.12
C GLN A 41 -12.13 1.90 7.76
N GLN A 42 -11.85 0.90 6.91
CA GLN A 42 -11.83 1.09 5.45
C GLN A 42 -12.42 -0.14 4.76
N VAL A 43 -13.43 -0.78 5.36
CA VAL A 43 -14.44 -1.43 4.52
C VAL A 43 -15.28 -0.28 4.00
N THR A 44 -14.81 0.33 2.91
CA THR A 44 -15.55 1.37 2.23
C THR A 44 -16.93 0.81 1.91
N ASP A 45 -18.00 1.50 2.31
CA ASP A 45 -19.36 1.03 2.08
C ASP A 45 -19.59 0.95 0.56
N LEU A 46 -19.56 -0.27 0.03
CA LEU A 46 -19.69 -0.56 -1.40
C LEU A 46 -20.99 0.01 -1.97
N GLY A 47 -22.05 0.10 -1.15
CA GLY A 47 -23.32 0.69 -1.55
C GLY A 47 -23.22 2.20 -1.76
N LEU A 48 -22.54 2.91 -0.84
CA LEU A 48 -22.30 4.35 -0.98
C LEU A 48 -21.40 4.67 -2.18
N LEU A 49 -20.36 3.85 -2.41
CA LEU A 49 -19.51 3.99 -3.59
C LEU A 49 -20.29 3.76 -4.88
N ALA A 50 -21.11 2.71 -4.94
CA ALA A 50 -21.91 2.43 -6.11
C ALA A 50 -22.81 3.62 -6.48
N GLU A 51 -23.46 4.26 -5.50
CA GLU A 51 -24.28 5.46 -5.74
C GLU A 51 -23.44 6.67 -6.16
N GLN A 52 -22.29 6.89 -5.55
CA GLN A 52 -21.40 8.00 -5.89
C GLN A 52 -20.88 7.90 -7.33
N TYR A 53 -20.60 6.69 -7.82
CA TYR A 53 -19.97 6.44 -9.11
C TYR A 53 -20.94 5.88 -10.18
N LYS A 54 -22.25 5.83 -9.93
CA LYS A 54 -23.25 5.13 -10.76
C LYS A 54 -23.29 5.52 -12.24
N ASP A 55 -22.92 6.75 -12.56
CA ASP A 55 -22.96 7.31 -13.93
C ASP A 55 -21.55 7.58 -14.49
N GLN A 56 -20.49 7.16 -13.77
CA GLN A 56 -19.11 7.35 -14.19
C GLN A 56 -18.61 6.13 -14.97
N ALA A 57 -18.09 6.37 -16.17
CA ALA A 57 -17.52 5.30 -16.98
C ALA A 57 -16.21 4.78 -16.37
N LEU A 58 -16.03 3.46 -16.41
CA LEU A 58 -14.77 2.81 -16.06
C LEU A 58 -13.68 3.18 -17.07
N GLN A 59 -12.59 3.76 -16.57
CA GLN A 59 -11.41 4.16 -17.34
C GLN A 59 -10.16 3.82 -16.53
N ILE A 60 -9.05 3.58 -17.24
CA ILE A 60 -7.71 3.57 -16.65
C ILE A 60 -7.22 5.02 -16.70
N LEU A 61 -7.00 5.60 -15.53
CA LEU A 61 -6.49 6.96 -15.38
C LEU A 61 -4.97 7.02 -15.46
N ASP A 62 -4.30 6.00 -14.93
CA ASP A 62 -2.85 5.89 -14.95
C ASP A 62 -2.38 4.44 -15.01
N ALA A 63 -1.20 4.24 -15.60
CA ALA A 63 -0.47 2.98 -15.58
C ALA A 63 1.01 3.29 -15.36
N SER A 64 1.51 3.02 -14.16
CA SER A 64 2.84 3.42 -13.72
C SER A 64 3.60 2.30 -13.02
N GLU A 65 4.93 2.41 -13.05
CA GLU A 65 5.81 1.58 -12.22
C GLU A 65 6.14 2.36 -10.94
N LEU A 66 5.89 1.74 -9.80
CA LEU A 66 6.22 2.24 -8.47
C LEU A 66 7.34 1.39 -7.87
N GLU A 67 8.07 1.94 -6.91
CA GLU A 67 9.03 1.20 -6.09
C GLU A 67 8.45 1.01 -4.69
N GLU A 68 8.30 -0.25 -4.26
CA GLU A 68 7.85 -0.61 -2.92
C GLU A 68 8.82 -1.63 -2.32
N GLU A 69 9.40 -1.32 -1.16
CA GLU A 69 10.40 -2.16 -0.49
C GLU A 69 11.62 -2.53 -1.39
N GLY A 70 11.97 -1.66 -2.34
CA GLY A 70 13.07 -1.88 -3.29
C GLY A 70 12.72 -2.86 -4.43
N ALA A 71 11.46 -3.29 -4.54
CA ALA A 71 10.93 -4.06 -5.66
C ALA A 71 10.04 -3.18 -6.56
N SER A 72 10.07 -3.46 -7.86
CA SER A 72 9.17 -2.81 -8.81
C SER A 72 7.75 -3.36 -8.66
N VAL A 73 6.77 -2.46 -8.66
CA VAL A 73 5.34 -2.75 -8.62
C VAL A 73 4.66 -2.06 -9.80
N LEU A 74 3.91 -2.81 -10.59
CA LEU A 74 3.04 -2.23 -11.61
C LEU A 74 1.75 -1.76 -10.94
N SER A 75 1.40 -0.49 -11.11
CA SER A 75 0.17 0.13 -10.62
C SER A 75 -0.72 0.54 -11.78
N LEU A 76 -2.01 0.18 -11.68
CA LEU A 76 -3.08 0.64 -12.57
C LEU A 76 -4.11 1.40 -11.73
N THR A 77 -4.28 2.69 -12.00
CA THR A 77 -5.28 3.52 -11.33
C THR A 77 -6.55 3.62 -12.18
N PHE A 78 -7.70 3.43 -11.56
CA PHE A 78 -9.01 3.42 -12.20
C PHE A 78 -9.84 4.64 -11.83
N SER A 79 -10.77 5.01 -12.71
CA SER A 79 -11.69 6.12 -12.48
C SER A 79 -12.77 5.81 -11.45
N VAL A 80 -13.12 4.54 -11.26
CA VAL A 80 -14.20 4.11 -10.36
C VAL A 80 -13.74 2.92 -9.53
N PRO A 81 -14.26 2.75 -8.30
CA PRO A 81 -13.93 1.61 -7.46
C PRO A 81 -14.24 0.27 -8.14
N LEU A 82 -13.31 -0.67 -8.05
CA LEU A 82 -13.47 -2.04 -8.52
C LEU A 82 -14.13 -2.91 -7.46
N GLN A 83 -14.73 -4.01 -7.89
CA GLN A 83 -15.32 -5.00 -6.98
C GLN A 83 -14.25 -6.01 -6.55
N ALA A 84 -14.07 -6.18 -5.24
CA ALA A 84 -13.00 -7.00 -4.67
C ALA A 84 -13.09 -8.50 -5.01
N GLU A 85 -14.30 -9.01 -5.27
CA GLU A 85 -14.55 -10.43 -5.53
C GLU A 85 -14.23 -10.86 -6.97
N GLN A 86 -13.78 -9.93 -7.81
CA GLN A 86 -13.48 -10.21 -9.21
C GLN A 86 -12.18 -11.00 -9.35
N ASN A 87 -12.17 -11.96 -10.28
CA ASN A 87 -10.92 -12.60 -10.68
C ASN A 87 -10.14 -11.69 -11.65
N PHE A 88 -9.32 -10.78 -11.09
CA PHE A 88 -8.54 -9.82 -11.88
C PHE A 88 -7.55 -10.48 -12.83
N ALA A 89 -7.00 -11.65 -12.49
CA ALA A 89 -6.08 -12.39 -13.36
C ALA A 89 -6.71 -12.87 -14.67
N GLN A 90 -8.04 -12.93 -14.75
CA GLN A 90 -8.76 -13.22 -16.00
C GLN A 90 -9.08 -11.97 -16.82
N LYS A 91 -9.10 -10.79 -16.19
CA LYS A 91 -9.55 -9.53 -16.80
C LYS A 91 -8.40 -8.60 -17.22
N VAL A 92 -7.30 -8.60 -16.46
CA VAL A 92 -6.14 -7.74 -16.67
C VAL A 92 -4.91 -8.61 -16.84
N HIS A 93 -4.25 -8.51 -17.99
CA HIS A 93 -3.11 -9.36 -18.32
C HIS A 93 -1.86 -8.49 -18.46
N ALA A 94 -0.87 -8.69 -17.60
CA ALA A 94 0.45 -8.11 -17.78
C ALA A 94 1.35 -9.11 -18.50
N VAL A 95 1.87 -8.72 -19.67
CA VAL A 95 2.68 -9.56 -20.55
C VAL A 95 4.01 -8.88 -20.82
N ASP A 96 5.11 -9.55 -20.48
CA ASP A 96 6.41 -9.17 -20.99
C ASP A 96 6.55 -9.56 -22.46
N SER A 97 6.94 -8.59 -23.29
CA SER A 97 7.05 -8.77 -24.75
C SER A 97 8.01 -9.87 -25.23
N LYS A 98 8.89 -10.40 -24.36
CA LYS A 98 9.87 -11.44 -24.70
C LYS A 98 9.60 -12.77 -23.99
N SER A 99 9.24 -12.75 -22.70
CA SER A 99 9.04 -13.96 -21.88
C SER A 99 7.56 -14.34 -21.70
N GLY A 100 6.62 -13.52 -22.17
CA GLY A 100 5.20 -13.81 -22.07
C GLY A 100 4.58 -13.32 -20.77
N LYS A 101 3.52 -13.99 -20.33
CA LYS A 101 2.73 -13.61 -19.15
C LYS A 101 3.64 -13.48 -17.91
N LEU A 102 3.46 -12.42 -17.15
CA LEU A 102 4.12 -12.26 -15.85
C LEU A 102 3.48 -13.17 -14.80
N ASP A 103 4.32 -13.74 -13.93
CA ASP A 103 3.88 -14.40 -12.71
C ASP A 103 3.52 -13.35 -11.65
N GLY A 104 2.63 -13.71 -10.72
CA GLY A 104 2.17 -12.85 -9.63
C GLY A 104 0.65 -12.72 -9.55
N ALA A 105 0.17 -12.28 -8.40
CA ALA A 105 -1.23 -12.00 -8.17
C ALA A 105 -1.50 -10.51 -8.28
N TRP A 106 -2.64 -10.16 -8.88
CA TRP A 106 -3.18 -8.81 -8.79
C TRP A 106 -3.72 -8.58 -7.39
N GLU A 107 -3.33 -7.47 -6.79
CA GLU A 107 -3.80 -7.00 -5.50
C GLU A 107 -4.61 -5.72 -5.70
N LEU A 108 -5.79 -5.67 -5.11
CA LEU A 108 -6.62 -4.47 -5.11
C LEU A 108 -6.29 -3.64 -3.87
N SER A 109 -6.13 -2.33 -4.03
CA SER A 109 -5.95 -1.39 -2.93
C SER A 109 -7.20 -1.29 -2.04
N ASP A 110 -7.03 -0.81 -0.81
CA ASP A 110 -8.12 -0.65 0.16
C ASP A 110 -9.19 0.37 -0.28
N ASP A 111 -8.81 1.36 -1.10
CA ASP A 111 -9.73 2.33 -1.70
C ASP A 111 -10.41 1.80 -2.98
N LEU A 112 -10.06 0.57 -3.40
CA LEU A 112 -10.59 -0.15 -4.54
C LEU A 112 -10.32 0.54 -5.90
N LEU A 113 -9.48 1.56 -5.94
CA LEU A 113 -9.20 2.35 -7.14
C LEU A 113 -7.90 1.96 -7.84
N GLU A 114 -7.12 1.05 -7.27
CA GLU A 114 -5.79 0.71 -7.76
C GLU A 114 -5.57 -0.81 -7.80
N LEU A 115 -5.16 -1.34 -8.94
CA LEU A 115 -4.63 -2.70 -9.05
C LEU A 115 -3.12 -2.69 -9.07
N ARG A 116 -2.51 -3.50 -8.22
CA ARG A 116 -1.07 -3.65 -8.11
C ARG A 116 -0.64 -5.06 -8.48
N LEU A 117 0.39 -5.18 -9.30
CA LEU A 117 1.11 -6.43 -9.53
C LEU A 117 2.53 -6.25 -9.00
N ARG A 118 2.84 -6.92 -7.91
CA ARG A 118 4.14 -6.79 -7.22
C ARG A 118 5.24 -7.61 -7.89
N HIS A 119 6.48 -7.27 -7.56
CA HIS A 119 7.68 -8.00 -7.95
C HIS A 119 7.84 -8.13 -9.47
N ILE A 120 7.49 -7.09 -10.24
CA ILE A 120 7.69 -7.12 -11.68
C ILE A 120 9.19 -7.08 -12.03
N PRO A 121 9.62 -7.76 -13.10
CA PRO A 121 11.03 -7.76 -13.48
C PRO A 121 11.49 -6.37 -13.99
N PRO A 122 12.66 -5.86 -13.55
CA PRO A 122 13.13 -4.54 -13.93
C PRO A 122 13.63 -4.51 -15.38
N LYS A 123 13.62 -3.31 -16.00
CA LYS A 123 14.16 -3.07 -17.35
C LYS A 123 13.50 -3.94 -18.42
N ARG A 124 12.19 -4.14 -18.29
CA ARG A 124 11.36 -4.93 -19.20
C ARG A 124 10.36 -4.06 -19.94
N LYS A 125 9.87 -4.57 -21.07
CA LYS A 125 8.78 -3.94 -21.81
C LYS A 125 7.53 -4.77 -21.59
N LEU A 126 6.61 -4.19 -20.83
CA LEU A 126 5.33 -4.79 -20.48
C LEU A 126 4.23 -4.27 -21.40
N ILE A 127 3.27 -5.13 -21.69
CA ILE A 127 2.02 -4.86 -22.40
C ILE A 127 0.91 -5.22 -21.43
N ILE A 128 -0.10 -4.35 -21.33
CA ILE A 128 -1.23 -4.46 -20.41
C ILE A 128 -2.51 -4.35 -21.23
#